data_AF-A0A3R7SQW5-F1
#
_entry.id   AF-A0A3R7SQW5-F1
#
_cell.length_a   1.000
_cell.length_b   1.000
_cell.length_c   1.000
_cell.angle_alpha   90.00
_cell.angle_beta   90.00
_cell.angle_gamma   90.00
#
_symmetry.space_group_name_H-M   'P 1'
#
loop_
_entity.id
_entity.type
_entity.pdbx_description
1 polymer ?
#
loop_
_entity_poly.entity_id
_entity_poly.type
_entity_poly.pdbx_seq_one_letter_code
_entity_poly.pdbx_strand_id
1 'polypeptide(L)'
;MQPQERTSTVVHSIDVNPLTGYAKVELLSGDVYEYFNVSRRACANLLAQPNMSLGFWFNKNCKARGIVCKQIKSPNLSKKWAKFKTTYAHN
;
A
#
# COMPACT_ATOMS: atom_id res chain seq x y z
N MET A 1 -17.62 -13.16 -4.62
CA MET A 1 -17.48 -11.69 -4.59
C MET A 1 -16.09 -11.35 -5.09
N GLN A 2 -15.98 -10.70 -6.25
CA GLN A 2 -14.70 -10.17 -6.70
C GLN A 2 -14.34 -8.98 -5.79
N PRO A 3 -13.08 -8.85 -5.30
CA PRO A 3 -12.69 -7.67 -4.55
C PRO A 3 -12.84 -6.46 -5.46
N GLN A 4 -13.69 -5.51 -5.08
CA GLN A 4 -13.85 -4.26 -5.81
C GLN A 4 -12.50 -3.53 -5.81
N GLU A 5 -11.92 -3.33 -7.00
CA GLU A 5 -10.65 -2.63 -7.14
C GLU A 5 -10.81 -1.19 -6.63
N ARG A 6 -10.07 -0.86 -5.56
CA ARG A 6 -10.09 0.49 -4.98
C ARG A 6 -9.00 1.31 -5.65
N THR A 7 -9.36 2.40 -6.30
CA THR A 7 -8.39 3.29 -6.93
C THR A 7 -7.78 4.25 -5.90
N SER A 8 -6.46 4.38 -5.89
CA SER A 8 -5.76 5.43 -5.15
C SER A 8 -4.58 5.92 -5.98
N THR A 9 -4.09 7.13 -5.73
CA THR A 9 -2.99 7.74 -6.50
C THR A 9 -1.61 7.18 -6.18
N VAL A 10 -1.47 6.41 -5.11
CA VAL A 10 -0.17 5.95 -4.58
C VAL A 10 -0.16 4.46 -4.26
N VAL A 11 -1.24 3.96 -3.68
CA VAL A 11 -1.39 2.57 -3.22
C VAL A 11 -2.16 1.75 -4.25
N HIS A 12 -1.58 0.62 -4.66
CA HIS A 12 -2.23 -0.36 -5.51
C HIS A 12 -3.11 -1.30 -4.68
N SER A 13 -2.56 -1.86 -3.61
CA SER A 13 -3.27 -2.81 -2.74
C SER A 13 -2.76 -2.74 -1.29
N ILE A 14 -3.62 -3.13 -0.34
CA ILE A 14 -3.27 -3.27 1.08
C ILE A 14 -3.85 -4.58 1.59
N ASP A 15 -2.98 -5.45 2.09
CA ASP A 15 -3.36 -6.62 2.88
C ASP A 15 -3.09 -6.32 4.36
N VAL A 16 -4.04 -6.64 5.25
CA VAL A 16 -3.90 -6.40 6.68
C VAL A 16 -4.18 -7.65 7.50
N ASN A 17 -3.49 -7.77 8.63
CA ASN A 17 -3.79 -8.76 9.65
C ASN A 17 -4.12 -8.06 10.99
N PRO A 18 -5.39 -8.05 11.41
CA PRO A 18 -5.80 -7.39 12.65
C PRO A 18 -5.35 -8.13 13.91
N LEU A 19 -4.95 -9.40 13.85
CA LEU A 19 -4.45 -10.12 15.01
C LEU A 19 -3.03 -9.69 15.38
N THR A 20 -2.18 -9.50 14.37
CA THR A 20 -0.76 -9.17 14.54
C THR A 20 -0.45 -7.68 14.41
N GLY A 21 -1.38 -6.85 13.95
CA GLY A 21 -1.11 -5.43 13.68
C GLY A 21 -0.14 -5.24 12.52
N TYR A 22 -0.29 -6.09 11.50
CA TYR A 22 0.53 -6.11 10.30
C TYR A 22 -0.25 -5.53 9.11
N ALA A 23 0.46 -4.81 8.24
CA ALA A 23 -0.05 -4.40 6.94
C ALA A 23 1.03 -4.55 5.86
N LYS A 24 0.67 -5.14 4.72
CA LYS A 24 1.50 -5.20 3.50
C LYS A 24 0.89 -4.26 2.48
N VAL A 25 1.70 -3.31 2.01
CA VAL A 25 1.25 -2.26 1.09
C VAL A 25 2.05 -2.37 -0.19
N GLU A 26 1.33 -2.55 -1.30
CA GLU A 26 1.88 -2.46 -2.64
C GLU A 26 1.58 -1.07 -3.21
N LEU A 27 2.61 -0.37 -3.66
CA LEU A 27 2.47 0.93 -4.30
C LEU A 27 2.25 0.76 -5.80
N LEU A 28 1.63 1.76 -6.44
CA LEU A 28 1.49 1.79 -7.90
C LEU A 28 2.84 1.80 -8.63
N SER A 29 3.94 2.16 -7.95
CA SER A 29 5.31 2.03 -8.48
C SER A 29 5.75 0.57 -8.63
N GLY A 30 5.10 -0.38 -7.94
CA GLY A 30 5.50 -1.77 -7.80
C GLY A 30 6.41 -2.05 -6.60
N ASP A 31 6.68 -1.02 -5.77
CA ASP A 31 7.35 -1.21 -4.48
C ASP A 31 6.39 -1.86 -3.48
N VAL A 32 6.90 -2.78 -2.67
CA VAL A 32 6.11 -3.44 -1.63
C VAL A 32 6.79 -3.25 -0.27
N TYR A 33 6.00 -2.83 0.70
CA TYR A 33 6.42 -2.55 2.07
C TYR A 33 5.58 -3.36 3.06
N GLU A 34 6.22 -3.79 4.14
CA GLU A 34 5.59 -4.37 5.32
C GLU A 34 5.63 -3.35 6.45
N TYR A 35 4.50 -3.21 7.13
CA TYR A 35 4.32 -2.36 8.29
C TYR A 35 3.94 -3.21 9.49
N PHE A 36 4.63 -2.98 10.59
CA PHE A 36 4.40 -3.65 11.87
C PHE A 36 3.96 -2.63 12.91
N ASN A 37 3.27 -3.12 13.95
CA ASN A 37 2.68 -2.30 15.01
C ASN A 37 1.56 -1.37 14.53
N VAL A 38 0.92 -1.70 13.40
CA VAL A 38 -0.27 -1.00 12.92
C VAL A 38 -1.43 -1.28 13.87
N SER A 39 -2.25 -0.27 14.16
CA SER A 39 -3.42 -0.43 15.02
C SER A 39 -4.32 -1.57 14.54
N ARG A 40 -4.49 -2.60 15.38
CA ARG A 40 -5.36 -3.76 15.10
C ARG A 40 -6.79 -3.35 14.78
N ARG A 41 -7.29 -2.30 15.45
CA ARG A 41 -8.60 -1.69 15.17
C ARG A 41 -8.62 -1.06 13.77
N ALA A 42 -7.56 -0.39 13.36
CA ALA A 42 -7.47 0.18 12.01
C ALA A 42 -7.44 -0.89 10.92
N CYS A 43 -6.75 -2.01 11.16
CA CYS A 43 -6.77 -3.18 10.26
C CYS A 43 -8.18 -3.77 10.15
N ALA A 44 -8.84 -4.02 11.28
CA ALA A 44 -10.22 -4.52 11.28
C ALA A 44 -11.18 -3.56 10.57
N ASN A 45 -11.03 -2.25 10.80
CA ASN A 45 -11.82 -1.22 10.14
C ASN A 45 -11.64 -1.21 8.61
N LEU A 46 -10.42 -1.45 8.11
CA LEU A 46 -10.16 -1.53 6.67
C LEU A 46 -10.85 -2.73 6.01
N LEU A 47 -10.87 -3.88 6.72
CA LEU A 47 -11.54 -5.09 6.27
C LEU A 47 -13.07 -4.94 6.29
N ALA A 48 -13.61 -4.29 7.32
CA ALA A 48 -15.05 -4.09 7.48
C ALA A 48 -15.62 -3.05 6.50
N GLN A 49 -14.81 -2.09 6.03
CA GLN A 49 -15.25 -0.98 5.19
C GLN A 49 -14.70 -1.11 3.76
N PRO A 50 -15.47 -1.73 2.84
CA PRO A 50 -15.06 -1.90 1.44
C PRO A 50 -14.87 -0.58 0.69
N ASN A 51 -15.52 0.50 1.12
CA ASN A 51 -15.48 1.80 0.45
C ASN A 51 -14.40 2.75 1.02
N MET A 52 -13.55 2.26 1.93
CA MET A 52 -12.49 3.08 2.53
C MET A 52 -11.38 3.38 1.50
N SER A 53 -10.99 4.65 1.39
CA SER A 53 -9.88 5.08 0.55
C SER A 53 -8.54 4.52 1.06
N LEU A 54 -7.86 3.75 0.21
CA LEU A 54 -6.57 3.13 0.55
C LEU A 54 -5.49 4.18 0.86
N GLY A 55 -5.43 5.26 0.07
CA GLY A 55 -4.43 6.32 0.27
C GLY A 55 -4.60 7.06 1.59
N PHE A 56 -5.84 7.42 1.96
CA PHE A 56 -6.12 8.06 3.25
C PHE A 56 -5.85 7.12 4.42
N TRP A 57 -6.27 5.85 4.32
CA TRP A 57 -6.01 4.87 5.37
C TRP A 57 -4.51 4.63 5.56
N PHE A 58 -3.77 4.49 4.45
CA PHE A 58 -2.32 4.32 4.46
C PHE A 58 -1.62 5.50 5.15
N ASN A 59 -1.90 6.73 4.74
CA ASN A 59 -1.29 7.91 5.33
C ASN A 59 -1.61 8.04 6.83
N LYS A 60 -2.83 7.71 7.24
CA LYS A 60 -3.25 7.80 8.65
C LYS A 60 -2.63 6.73 9.53
N ASN A 61 -2.49 5.49 9.04
CA ASN A 61 -2.16 4.34 9.88
C ASN A 61 -0.75 3.80 9.69
N CYS A 62 -0.17 3.88 8.49
CA CYS A 62 1.17 3.37 8.20
C CYS A 62 2.27 4.42 8.41
N LYS A 63 1.93 5.72 8.39
CA LYS A 63 2.86 6.82 8.69
C LYS A 63 2.74 7.37 10.12
N ALA A 64 1.98 6.69 10.98
CA ALA A 64 1.85 7.06 12.38
C ALA A 64 3.17 6.83 13.15
N ARG A 65 3.34 7.51 14.29
CA ARG A 65 4.50 7.29 15.18
C ARG A 65 4.53 5.85 15.70
N GLY A 66 5.73 5.28 15.79
CA GLY A 66 5.95 3.94 16.36
C GLY A 66 5.61 2.78 15.43
N ILE A 67 5.24 3.07 14.18
CA ILE A 67 5.11 2.06 13.12
C ILE A 67 6.50 1.73 12.59
N VAL A 68 6.80 0.43 12.49
CA VAL A 68 8.03 -0.05 11.87
C VAL A 68 7.73 -0.42 10.43
N CYS A 69 8.57 0.01 9.49
CA CYS A 69 8.42 -0.24 8.07
C CYS A 69 9.64 -1.00 7.52
N LYS A 70 9.40 -2.00 6.67
CA LYS A 70 10.42 -2.77 5.97
C LYS A 70 10.05 -2.89 4.50
N GLN A 71 10.93 -2.49 3.60
CA GLN A 71 10.75 -2.74 2.17
C GLN A 71 11.10 -4.20 1.86
N ILE A 72 10.21 -4.90 1.16
CA ILE A 72 10.41 -6.31 0.78
C ILE A 72 10.59 -6.51 -0.73
N LYS A 73 10.08 -5.58 -1.55
CA LYS A 73 10.27 -5.61 -3.00
C LYS A 73 10.49 -4.21 -3.52
N SER A 74 11.49 -4.08 -4.39
CA SER A 74 11.71 -2.91 -5.23
C SER A 74 11.67 -3.37 -6.69
N PRO A 75 11.00 -2.66 -7.60
CA PRO A 75 11.13 -2.95 -9.01
C PRO A 75 12.58 -2.73 -9.43
N ASN A 76 13.16 -3.70 -10.16
CA ASN A 76 14.49 -3.56 -10.73
C ASN A 76 14.66 -2.19 -11.40
N LEU A 77 15.83 -1.57 -11.22
CA LEU A 77 16.13 -0.25 -11.76
C LEU A 77 15.77 -0.16 -13.25
N SER A 78 16.03 -1.22 -14.04
CA SER A 78 15.69 -1.27 -15.45
C SER A 78 14.18 -1.19 -15.74
N LYS A 79 13.34 -1.86 -14.93
CA LYS A 79 11.86 -1.79 -15.04
C LYS A 79 11.36 -0.41 -14.60
N LYS A 80 12.01 0.21 -13.62
CA LYS A 80 11.73 1.59 -13.17
C LYS A 80 12.01 2.60 -14.28
N TRP A 81 13.16 2.50 -14.95
CA TRP A 81 13.52 3.34 -16.11
C TRP A 81 12.63 3.08 -17.33
N ALA A 82 12.23 1.83 -17.59
CA ALA A 82 11.30 1.52 -18.66
C ALA A 82 9.94 2.20 -18.45
N LYS A 83 9.38 2.13 -17.23
CA LYS A 83 8.14 2.83 -16.87
C LYS A 83 8.27 4.35 -17.01
N PHE A 84 9.39 4.92 -16.56
CA PHE A 84 9.68 6.35 -16.71
C PHE A 84 9.69 6.77 -18.19
N LYS A 85 10.38 6.02 -19.05
CA LYS A 85 10.38 6.30 -20.50
C LYS A 85 8.96 6.24 -21.08
N THR A 86 8.18 5.20 -20.81
CA THR A 86 6.82 5.11 -21.35
C THR A 86 5.88 6.22 -20.84
N THR A 87 6.02 6.66 -19.59
CA THR A 87 5.15 7.70 -19.01
C THR A 87 5.52 9.12 -19.45
N TYR A 88 6.78 9.40 -19.82
CA TYR A 88 7.25 10.75 -20.13
C TYR A 88 7.83 10.94 -21.54
N ALA A 89 7.95 9.88 -22.35
CA ALA A 89 8.48 9.96 -23.72
C ALA A 89 7.40 10.17 -24.81
N HIS A 90 6.15 10.45 -24.42
CA HIS A 90 5.14 10.98 -25.33
C HIS A 90 5.06 12.50 -25.17
N ASN A 91 6.03 13.19 -25.75
CA ASN A 91 5.98 14.59 -26.19
C ASN A 91 7.01 14.77 -27.30
#